data_AF-A0A0X9C6U1-F1
#
_entry.id   AF-A0A0X9C6U1-F1
#
_cell.length_a   1.000
_cell.length_b   1.000
_cell.length_c   1.000
_cell.angle_alpha   90.00
_cell.angle_beta   90.00
_cell.angle_gamma   90.00
#
_symmetry.space_group_name_H-M   'P 1'
#
loop_
_entity.id
_entity.type
_entity.pdbx_description
1 polymer ?
#
loop_
_entity_poly.entity_id
_entity_poly.type
_entity_poly.pdbx_seq_one_letter_code
_entity_poly.pdbx_strand_id
1 'polypeptide(L)'
;GFDRAEGGGIDLISHIITRHLKIPCHVLMGANLAGEVAEEKFCETTIGCKDKKLSSILRDLIQTDYFRVVVVDDTETVEVCGALKNIVACGAGFIDGLGLGDNTKSAVIRLGLMEMISFAKEFYSDSKQSTFFESCGVADLITTCYGGRNRKVSEAFVRTGK
;
A
#
# COMPACT_ATOMS: atom_id res chain seq x y z
N GLY A 1 2.09 -5.39 -5.68
CA GLY A 1 1.26 -6.59 -5.47
C GLY A 1 2.17 -7.79 -5.29
N PHE A 2 1.65 -8.94 -4.87
CA PHE A 2 2.45 -10.16 -4.74
C PHE A 2 1.97 -11.23 -5.72
N ASP A 3 2.93 -11.99 -6.25
CA ASP A 3 2.70 -13.27 -6.92
C ASP A 3 3.67 -14.33 -6.35
N ARG A 4 3.54 -15.57 -6.80
CA ARG A 4 4.40 -16.67 -6.43
C ARG A 4 5.67 -16.68 -7.28
N ALA A 5 6.83 -16.63 -6.63
CA ALA A 5 8.12 -16.77 -7.31
C ALA A 5 8.33 -18.19 -7.87
N GLU A 6 9.05 -18.31 -9.00
CA GLU A 6 9.52 -19.60 -9.51
C GLU A 6 10.49 -20.24 -8.50
N GLY A 7 10.13 -21.40 -7.97
CA GLY A 7 10.87 -22.07 -6.89
C GLY A 7 10.29 -21.87 -5.48
N GLY A 8 9.22 -21.08 -5.35
CA GLY A 8 8.58 -20.78 -4.06
C GLY A 8 9.01 -19.43 -3.48
N GLY A 9 8.18 -18.88 -2.61
CA GLY A 9 8.35 -17.53 -2.08
C GLY A 9 7.48 -16.49 -2.78
N ILE A 10 7.78 -15.22 -2.52
CA ILE A 10 6.96 -14.07 -2.89
C ILE A 10 7.72 -13.24 -3.92
N ASP A 11 7.02 -12.83 -4.97
CA ASP A 11 7.55 -11.99 -6.04
C ASP A 11 6.70 -10.73 -6.19
N LEU A 12 7.35 -9.61 -6.52
CA LEU A 12 6.67 -8.34 -6.74
C LEU A 12 6.18 -8.23 -8.18
N ILE A 13 5.04 -7.57 -8.40
CA ILE A 13 4.52 -7.39 -9.76
C ILE A 13 5.50 -6.56 -10.60
N SER A 14 6.14 -5.54 -10.02
CA SER A 14 7.18 -4.77 -10.72
C SER A 14 8.37 -5.64 -11.17
N HIS A 15 8.78 -6.61 -10.35
CA HIS A 15 9.84 -7.58 -10.70
C HIS A 15 9.40 -8.50 -11.83
N ILE A 16 8.16 -8.99 -11.79
CA ILE A 16 7.57 -9.84 -12.83
C ILE A 16 7.54 -9.09 -14.16
N ILE A 17 7.02 -7.86 -14.18
CA ILE A 17 6.97 -7.00 -15.37
C ILE A 17 8.39 -6.81 -15.93
N THR A 18 9.35 -6.44 -15.07
CA THR A 18 10.75 -6.24 -15.47
C THR A 18 11.35 -7.52 -16.06
N ARG A 19 11.10 -8.67 -15.43
CA ARG A 19 11.63 -9.97 -15.86
C ARG A 19 11.09 -10.38 -17.23
N HIS A 20 9.79 -10.21 -17.47
CA HIS A 20 9.16 -10.64 -18.72
C HIS A 20 9.37 -9.65 -19.87
N LEU A 21 9.26 -8.35 -19.60
CA LEU A 21 9.31 -7.32 -20.65
C LEU A 21 10.71 -6.72 -20.86
N LYS A 22 11.66 -6.99 -19.95
CA LYS A 22 13.03 -6.46 -19.99
C LYS A 22 13.10 -4.92 -20.03
N ILE A 23 12.16 -4.26 -19.35
CA ILE A 23 12.11 -2.81 -19.18
C ILE A 23 12.11 -2.44 -17.70
N PRO A 24 12.67 -1.27 -17.31
CA PRO A 24 12.52 -0.76 -15.95
C PRO A 24 11.05 -0.58 -15.57
N CYS A 25 10.67 -1.03 -14.37
CA CYS A 25 9.34 -0.84 -13.82
C CYS A 25 9.42 -0.06 -12.51
N HIS A 26 8.58 0.97 -12.38
CA HIS A 26 8.43 1.78 -11.17
C HIS A 26 7.00 1.68 -10.67
N VAL A 27 6.80 1.96 -9.38
CA VAL A 27 5.51 1.77 -8.72
C VAL A 27 4.95 3.08 -8.22
N LEU A 28 3.63 3.17 -8.19
CA LEU A 28 2.87 4.26 -7.58
C LEU A 28 1.87 3.63 -6.61
N MET A 29 1.99 3.97 -5.33
CA MET A 29 1.11 3.50 -4.25
C MET A 29 0.79 4.66 -3.31
N GLY A 30 -0.41 4.73 -2.77
CA GLY A 30 -0.80 5.81 -1.87
C GLY A 30 -2.25 5.74 -1.42
N ALA A 31 -2.63 6.65 -0.53
CA ALA A 31 -4.01 6.82 -0.07
C ALA A 31 -4.87 7.51 -1.14
N ASN A 32 -5.15 6.82 -2.25
CA ASN A 32 -5.77 7.39 -3.44
C ASN A 32 -7.02 6.61 -3.88
N LEU A 33 -8.12 6.76 -3.14
CA LEU A 33 -9.41 6.16 -3.52
C LEU A 33 -9.80 6.66 -4.92
N ALA A 34 -9.93 5.74 -5.88
CA ALA A 34 -10.08 6.08 -7.29
C ALA A 34 -11.23 7.05 -7.60
N GLY A 35 -12.36 6.93 -6.88
CA GLY A 35 -13.48 7.87 -7.02
C GLY A 35 -13.14 9.29 -6.58
N GLU A 36 -12.38 9.46 -5.48
CA GLU A 36 -11.98 10.78 -4.99
C GLU A 36 -10.94 11.43 -5.90
N VAL A 37 -10.00 10.64 -6.43
CA VAL A 37 -9.02 11.13 -7.43
C VAL A 37 -9.73 11.61 -8.69
N ALA A 38 -10.75 10.89 -9.16
CA ALA A 38 -11.54 11.26 -10.34
C ALA A 38 -12.43 12.51 -10.11
N GLU A 39 -12.81 12.77 -8.85
CA GLU A 39 -13.54 13.96 -8.41
C GLU A 39 -12.62 15.14 -8.08
N GLU A 40 -11.33 15.06 -8.42
CA GLU A 40 -10.31 16.08 -8.15
C GLU A 40 -10.19 16.46 -6.65
N LYS A 41 -10.52 15.52 -5.76
CA LYS A 41 -10.33 15.73 -4.32
C LYS A 41 -8.86 15.58 -3.98
N PHE A 42 -8.39 16.45 -3.09
CA PHE A 42 -7.01 16.47 -2.66
C PHE A 42 -6.60 15.11 -2.05
N CYS A 43 -5.52 14.53 -2.58
CA CYS A 43 -4.85 13.38 -1.98
C CYS A 43 -3.36 13.33 -2.36
N GLU A 44 -2.63 12.42 -1.73
CA GLU A 44 -1.19 12.27 -1.89
C GLU A 44 -0.83 10.85 -2.33
N THR A 45 0.25 10.70 -3.09
CA THR A 45 0.76 9.40 -3.51
C THR A 45 2.28 9.33 -3.40
N THR A 46 2.80 8.10 -3.37
CA THR A 46 4.23 7.81 -3.33
C THR A 46 4.64 7.03 -4.57
N ILE A 47 5.64 7.53 -5.29
CA ILE A 47 6.29 6.83 -6.40
C ILE A 47 7.61 6.24 -5.92
N GLY A 48 7.80 4.94 -6.14
CA GLY A 48 9.06 4.25 -5.88
C GLY A 48 9.96 4.22 -7.11
N CYS A 49 11.00 5.06 -7.15
CA CYS A 49 11.92 5.17 -8.28
C CYS A 49 13.37 5.43 -7.81
N LYS A 50 14.27 4.47 -8.07
CA LYS A 50 15.72 4.58 -7.76
C LYS A 50 16.48 5.51 -8.71
N ASP A 51 16.02 5.71 -9.95
CA ASP A 51 16.69 6.57 -10.94
C ASP A 51 16.31 8.04 -10.73
N LYS A 52 17.28 8.83 -10.24
CA LYS A 52 17.12 10.27 -9.98
C LYS A 52 16.72 11.10 -11.19
N LYS A 53 17.13 10.70 -12.41
CA LYS A 53 16.74 11.42 -13.64
C LYS A 53 15.27 11.18 -13.97
N LEU A 54 14.79 9.96 -13.74
CA LEU A 54 13.38 9.61 -13.94
C LEU A 54 12.48 10.12 -12.82
N SER A 55 13.00 10.27 -11.59
CA SER A 55 12.22 10.76 -10.44
C SER A 55 11.50 12.08 -10.73
N SER A 56 12.18 13.08 -11.31
CA SER A 56 11.55 14.36 -11.64
C SER A 56 10.52 14.22 -12.76
N ILE A 57 10.82 13.41 -13.78
CA ILE A 57 9.93 13.19 -14.92
C ILE A 57 8.64 12.52 -14.46
N LEU A 58 8.74 11.46 -13.65
CA LEU A 58 7.58 10.73 -13.11
C LEU A 58 6.74 11.60 -12.18
N ARG A 59 7.39 12.40 -11.32
CA ARG A 59 6.69 13.37 -10.48
C ARG A 59 5.89 14.35 -11.32
N ASP A 60 6.55 15.01 -12.28
CA ASP A 60 5.94 16.09 -13.06
C ASP A 60 4.86 15.56 -14.02
N LEU A 61 4.96 14.30 -14.48
CA LEU A 61 3.96 13.65 -15.29
C LEU A 61 2.66 13.34 -14.53
N ILE A 62 2.77 13.00 -13.25
CA ILE A 62 1.65 12.50 -12.44
C ILE A 62 1.04 13.59 -11.55
N GLN A 63 1.84 14.55 -11.10
CA GLN A 63 1.40 15.55 -10.14
C GLN A 63 0.39 16.53 -10.73
N THR A 64 -0.64 16.83 -9.95
CA THR A 64 -1.63 17.89 -10.23
C THR A 64 -1.85 18.76 -8.98
N ASP A 65 -2.68 19.80 -9.07
CA ASP A 65 -3.03 20.66 -7.93
C ASP A 65 -3.75 19.92 -6.80
N TYR A 66 -4.39 18.79 -7.11
CA TYR A 66 -5.11 17.94 -6.16
C TYR A 66 -4.46 16.56 -5.93
N PHE A 67 -3.42 16.22 -6.69
CA PHE A 67 -2.73 14.93 -6.60
C PHE A 67 -1.24 15.13 -6.37
N ARG A 68 -0.85 15.23 -5.09
CA ARG A 68 0.53 15.53 -4.70
C ARG A 68 1.39 14.26 -4.73
N VAL A 69 2.57 14.36 -5.34
CA VAL A 69 3.47 13.21 -5.53
C VAL A 69 4.74 13.37 -4.71
N VAL A 70 5.04 12.36 -3.89
CA VAL A 70 6.36 12.18 -3.27
C VAL A 70 7.08 11.04 -3.97
N VAL A 71 8.35 11.24 -4.35
CA VAL A 71 9.17 10.18 -4.97
C VAL A 71 10.23 9.73 -3.97
N VAL A 72 10.33 8.41 -3.77
CA VAL A 72 11.31 7.77 -2.90
C VAL A 72 12.14 6.76 -3.67
N ASP A 73 13.36 6.51 -3.23
CA ASP A 73 14.30 5.55 -3.83
C ASP A 73 14.16 4.12 -3.27
N ASP A 74 12.95 3.78 -2.80
CA ASP A 74 12.63 2.52 -2.13
C ASP A 74 11.41 1.84 -2.78
N THR A 75 11.59 1.41 -4.03
CA THR A 75 10.53 0.84 -4.88
C THR A 75 9.87 -0.40 -4.26
N GLU A 76 10.66 -1.30 -3.67
CA GLU A 76 10.15 -2.55 -3.11
C GLU A 76 9.26 -2.29 -1.90
N THR A 77 9.69 -1.44 -0.97
CA THR A 77 8.87 -1.13 0.22
C THR A 77 7.59 -0.40 -0.14
N VAL A 78 7.62 0.54 -1.10
CA VAL A 78 6.40 1.20 -1.61
C VAL A 78 5.40 0.17 -2.12
N GLU A 79 5.85 -0.82 -2.90
CA GLU A 79 4.98 -1.86 -3.45
C GLU A 79 4.46 -2.85 -2.39
N VAL A 80 5.32 -3.24 -1.46
CA VAL A 80 5.00 -4.14 -0.33
C VAL A 80 3.91 -3.53 0.55
N CYS A 81 4.02 -2.24 0.87
CA CYS A 81 2.99 -1.53 1.65
C CYS A 81 1.61 -1.63 0.98
N GLY A 82 1.55 -1.35 -0.33
CA GLY A 82 0.31 -1.41 -1.10
C GLY A 82 -0.34 -2.79 -1.15
N ALA A 83 0.47 -3.86 -1.04
CA ALA A 83 -0.02 -5.23 -0.98
C ALA A 83 -0.51 -5.62 0.43
N LEU A 84 0.35 -5.44 1.44
CA LEU A 84 0.09 -5.92 2.81
C LEU A 84 -1.03 -5.15 3.52
N LYS A 85 -1.25 -3.88 3.20
CA LYS A 85 -2.32 -3.07 3.80
C LYS A 85 -3.70 -3.74 3.74
N ASN A 86 -3.94 -4.53 2.68
CA ASN A 86 -5.22 -5.16 2.43
C ASN A 86 -5.50 -6.29 3.43
N ILE A 87 -4.46 -6.98 3.89
CA ILE A 87 -4.55 -8.01 4.95
C ILE A 87 -4.96 -7.35 6.26
N VAL A 88 -4.30 -6.25 6.63
CA VAL A 88 -4.63 -5.49 7.83
C VAL A 88 -6.06 -4.91 7.74
N ALA A 89 -6.46 -4.44 6.57
CA ALA A 89 -7.81 -3.94 6.33
C ALA A 89 -8.90 -5.01 6.50
N CYS A 90 -8.61 -6.27 6.18
CA CYS A 90 -9.51 -7.38 6.50
C CYS A 90 -9.67 -7.54 8.03
N GLY A 91 -8.54 -7.51 8.76
CA GLY A 91 -8.54 -7.52 10.22
C GLY A 91 -9.38 -6.37 10.81
N ALA A 92 -9.19 -5.15 10.31
CA ALA A 92 -9.98 -3.99 10.69
C ALA A 92 -11.48 -4.17 10.41
N GLY A 93 -11.84 -4.78 9.27
CA GLY A 93 -13.23 -5.12 8.94
C GLY A 93 -13.84 -6.16 9.89
N PHE A 94 -13.06 -7.14 10.35
CA PHE A 94 -13.55 -8.08 11.37
C PHE A 94 -13.88 -7.39 12.69
N ILE A 95 -13.05 -6.43 13.12
CA ILE A 95 -13.32 -5.62 14.32
C ILE A 95 -14.62 -4.80 14.16
N ASP A 96 -14.85 -4.21 12.98
CA ASP A 96 -16.09 -3.48 12.67
C ASP A 96 -17.32 -4.42 12.68
N GLY A 97 -17.14 -5.65 12.19
CA GLY A 97 -18.18 -6.68 12.17
C GLY A 97 -18.56 -7.17 13.57
N LEU A 98 -17.56 -7.31 14.45
CA LEU A 98 -17.72 -7.73 15.85
C LEU A 98 -18.19 -6.59 16.78
N GLY A 99 -18.16 -5.33 16.33
CA GLY A 99 -18.58 -4.19 17.13
C GLY A 99 -17.64 -3.85 18.29
N LEU A 100 -16.35 -4.14 18.18
CA LEU A 100 -15.37 -3.98 19.26
C LEU A 100 -14.82 -2.55 19.44
N GLY A 101 -15.30 -1.60 18.64
CA GLY A 101 -15.00 -0.17 18.75
C GLY A 101 -13.64 0.28 18.23
N ASP A 102 -13.46 1.60 18.15
CA ASP A 102 -12.32 2.24 17.46
C ASP A 102 -10.97 2.06 18.17
N ASN A 103 -10.95 1.88 19.50
CA ASN A 103 -9.70 1.63 20.23
C ASN A 103 -9.09 0.28 19.84
N THR A 104 -9.94 -0.76 19.77
CA THR A 104 -9.52 -2.10 19.34
C THR A 104 -9.07 -2.08 17.88
N LYS A 105 -9.82 -1.36 17.03
CA LYS A 105 -9.46 -1.18 15.62
C LYS A 105 -8.11 -0.48 15.45
N SER A 106 -7.88 0.58 16.23
CA SER A 106 -6.60 1.30 16.24
C SER A 106 -5.43 0.42 16.67
N ALA A 107 -5.65 -0.46 17.66
CA ALA A 107 -4.64 -1.44 18.06
C ALA A 107 -4.31 -2.43 16.93
N VAL A 108 -5.32 -2.92 16.20
CA VAL A 108 -5.14 -3.79 15.02
C VAL A 108 -4.37 -3.07 13.91
N ILE A 109 -4.72 -1.83 13.58
CA ILE A 109 -4.02 -1.04 12.56
C ILE A 109 -2.56 -0.82 12.96
N ARG A 110 -2.29 -0.46 14.22
CA ARG A 110 -0.93 -0.25 14.73
C ARG A 110 -0.10 -1.53 14.68
N LEU A 111 -0.65 -2.65 15.15
CA LEU A 111 0.02 -3.96 15.10
C LEU A 111 0.27 -4.40 13.65
N GLY A 112 -0.72 -4.24 12.78
CA GLY A 112 -0.60 -4.52 11.36
C GLY A 112 0.51 -3.71 10.69
N LEU A 113 0.66 -2.41 11.02
CA LEU A 113 1.78 -1.60 10.53
C LEU A 113 3.13 -2.14 11.01
N MET A 114 3.23 -2.59 12.27
CA MET A 114 4.47 -3.18 12.79
C MET A 114 4.81 -4.51 12.08
N GLU A 115 3.81 -5.33 11.79
CA GLU A 115 3.98 -6.57 11.02
C GLU A 115 4.40 -6.27 9.57
N MET A 116 3.82 -5.24 8.94
CA MET A 116 4.23 -4.78 7.61
C MET A 116 5.71 -4.38 7.58
N ILE A 117 6.16 -3.63 8.59
CA ILE A 117 7.58 -3.23 8.74
C ILE A 117 8.46 -4.46 8.95
N SER A 118 8.06 -5.37 9.83
CA SER A 118 8.82 -6.60 10.11
C SER A 118 8.94 -7.47 8.87
N PHE A 119 7.85 -7.62 8.12
CA PHE A 119 7.83 -8.39 6.88
C PHE A 119 8.76 -7.77 5.83
N ALA A 120 8.69 -6.46 5.60
CA ALA A 120 9.57 -5.83 4.61
C ALA A 120 11.04 -5.97 4.99
N LYS A 121 11.39 -5.83 6.27
CA LYS A 121 12.77 -6.00 6.76
C LYS A 121 13.29 -7.43 6.56
N GLU A 122 12.42 -8.43 6.72
CA GLU A 122 12.78 -9.85 6.55
C GLU A 122 12.98 -10.21 5.07
N PHE A 123 12.07 -9.78 4.19
CA PHE A 123 12.05 -10.20 2.79
C PHE A 123 12.79 -9.24 1.84
N TYR A 124 13.01 -7.98 2.23
CA TYR A 124 13.61 -6.94 1.40
C TYR A 124 14.63 -6.13 2.23
N SER A 125 15.90 -6.53 2.14
CA SER A 125 17.00 -5.98 2.97
C SER A 125 17.23 -4.47 2.81
N ASP A 126 16.88 -3.91 1.65
CA ASP A 126 17.04 -2.49 1.34
C ASP A 126 15.87 -1.63 1.86
N SER A 127 14.89 -2.24 2.54
CA SER A 127 13.69 -1.54 3.00
C SER A 127 14.00 -0.43 4.00
N LYS A 128 13.43 0.76 3.77
CA LYS A 128 13.62 1.92 4.63
C LYS A 128 12.41 2.13 5.51
N GLN A 129 12.63 2.21 6.81
CA GLN A 129 11.56 2.46 7.77
C GLN A 129 10.85 3.80 7.53
N SER A 130 11.55 4.81 6.98
CA SER A 130 10.96 6.09 6.59
C SER A 130 9.85 5.94 5.55
N THR A 131 9.96 4.98 4.62
CA THR A 131 8.98 4.74 3.55
C THR A 131 7.60 4.35 4.09
N PHE A 132 7.52 3.76 5.27
CA PHE A 132 6.25 3.42 5.93
C PHE A 132 5.49 4.66 6.44
N PHE A 133 6.17 5.80 6.58
CA PHE A 133 5.54 7.07 6.96
C PHE A 133 5.09 7.91 5.76
N GLU A 134 5.41 7.47 4.54
CA GLU A 134 4.91 8.07 3.30
C GLU A 134 3.46 7.66 3.02
N SER A 135 2.84 8.28 2.01
CA SER A 135 1.45 8.00 1.63
C SER A 135 1.21 6.51 1.35
N CYS A 136 2.13 5.80 0.69
CA CYS A 136 2.01 4.37 0.42
C CYS A 136 1.91 3.49 1.68
N GLY A 137 2.43 3.95 2.81
CA GLY A 137 2.49 3.20 4.07
C GLY A 137 1.30 3.54 4.96
N VAL A 138 1.53 4.38 5.96
CA VAL A 138 0.57 4.68 7.03
C VAL A 138 -0.72 5.32 6.52
N ALA A 139 -0.65 6.25 5.57
CA ALA A 139 -1.85 6.93 5.08
C ALA A 139 -2.76 5.96 4.32
N ASP A 140 -2.19 5.18 3.40
CA ASP A 140 -2.94 4.22 2.61
C ASP A 140 -3.51 3.08 3.46
N LEU A 141 -2.75 2.63 4.46
CA LEU A 141 -3.21 1.67 5.46
C LEU A 141 -4.45 2.19 6.20
N ILE A 142 -4.39 3.42 6.74
CA ILE A 142 -5.51 4.04 7.46
C ILE A 142 -6.73 4.16 6.54
N THR A 143 -6.59 4.78 5.38
CA THR A 143 -7.69 4.99 4.42
C THR A 143 -8.32 3.65 4.02
N THR A 144 -7.51 2.61 3.80
CA THR A 144 -8.02 1.28 3.45
C THR A 144 -8.76 0.62 4.62
N CYS A 145 -8.31 0.78 5.86
CA CYS A 145 -8.93 0.21 7.06
C CYS A 145 -10.25 0.90 7.46
N TYR A 146 -10.53 2.11 6.97
CA TYR A 146 -11.79 2.82 7.21
C TYR A 146 -12.73 2.80 6.00
N GLY A 147 -12.20 2.98 4.78
CA GLY A 147 -13.01 3.14 3.56
C GLY A 147 -12.91 2.00 2.54
N GLY A 148 -11.94 1.10 2.68
CA GLY A 148 -11.57 0.13 1.66
C GLY A 148 -12.59 -1.01 1.44
N ARG A 149 -12.50 -1.62 0.25
CA ARG A 149 -13.33 -2.79 -0.13
C ARG A 149 -13.06 -4.00 0.76
N ASN A 150 -11.78 -4.28 1.07
CA ASN A 150 -11.38 -5.39 1.94
C ASN A 150 -12.02 -5.30 3.34
N ARG A 151 -12.03 -4.09 3.92
CA ARG A 151 -12.72 -3.80 5.18
C ARG A 151 -14.23 -4.08 5.08
N LYS A 152 -14.90 -3.54 4.06
CA LYS A 152 -16.36 -3.70 3.85
C LYS A 152 -16.76 -5.18 3.71
N VAL A 153 -16.03 -5.95 2.91
CA VAL A 153 -16.31 -7.37 2.71
C VAL A 153 -16.06 -8.17 4.00
N SER A 154 -15.00 -7.86 4.73
CA SER A 154 -14.65 -8.54 5.98
C SER A 154 -15.65 -8.23 7.11
N GLU A 155 -16.15 -7.00 7.19
CA GLU A 155 -17.25 -6.64 8.10
C GLU A 155 -18.52 -7.43 7.77
N ALA A 156 -18.89 -7.50 6.49
CA ALA A 156 -20.06 -8.26 6.03
C ALA A 156 -19.92 -9.76 6.31
N PHE A 157 -18.74 -10.34 6.11
CA PHE A 157 -18.44 -11.74 6.43
C PHE A 157 -18.77 -12.04 7.90
N VAL A 158 -18.29 -11.22 8.83
CA VAL A 158 -18.56 -11.41 10.27
C VAL A 158 -20.05 -11.22 10.60
N ARG A 159 -20.70 -10.20 10.03
CA ARG A 159 -22.11 -9.90 10.34
C ARG A 159 -23.10 -10.90 9.76
N THR A 160 -22.78 -11.49 8.62
CA THR A 160 -23.70 -12.36 7.87
C THR A 160 -23.36 -13.85 7.98
N GLY A 161 -22.13 -14.19 8.37
CA GLY A 161 -21.62 -15.56 8.42
C GLY A 161 -21.49 -16.22 7.04
N LYS A 162 -21.44 -15.43 5.97
CA LYS A 162 -21.36 -15.87 4.57
C LYS A 162 -20.10 -15.37 3.89
#